data_AF-A0A1J0WHL9-F1
#
_entry.id   AF-A0A1J0WHL9-F1
#
_cell.length_a   1.000
_cell.length_b   1.000
_cell.length_c   1.000
_cell.angle_alpha   90.00
_cell.angle_beta   90.00
_cell.angle_gamma   90.00
#
_symmetry.space_group_name_H-M   'P 1'
#
loop_
_entity.id
_entity.type
_entity.pdbx_description
1 polymer ?
#
loop_
_entity_poly.entity_id
_entity_poly.type
_entity_poly.pdbx_seq_one_letter_code
_entity_poly.pdbx_strand_id
1 'polypeptide(L)'
;MIRAFALVLLLALASCATIENASDGTTMQVEGDRLYLSGTITSRTPANFERILARNPQVRTLVQTRVDGSIDGAATIRMGRLLRARGMDTHLPPGSIVDSGGVDLFLAGTRRTMAPGASLGVHSWRNAYREGSSYPRNSPEHEMTRRYVAEMLGSDAFYWFTLASAPSDGIHELTPGEIARYGLLTQPAAN
;
A
#
# COMPACT_ATOMS: atom_id res chain seq x y z
N MET A 1 25.14 51.10 6.74
CA MET A 1 23.78 50.70 6.33
C MET A 1 23.82 49.26 5.82
N ILE A 2 23.16 48.34 6.54
CA ILE A 2 22.40 47.14 6.11
C ILE A 2 23.03 46.32 4.94
N ARG A 3 23.35 45.01 5.05
CA ARG A 3 22.46 43.88 5.43
C ARG A 3 23.27 42.64 5.83
N ALA A 4 22.94 42.13 7.01
CA ALA A 4 23.34 40.82 7.50
C ALA A 4 22.53 39.71 6.80
N PHE A 5 23.21 38.57 6.65
CA PHE A 5 22.77 37.21 6.36
C PHE A 5 21.26 36.92 6.42
N ALA A 6 20.75 36.35 5.33
CA ALA A 6 19.59 35.48 5.34
C ALA A 6 19.89 34.25 4.46
N LEU A 7 20.66 33.30 4.99
CA LEU A 7 20.72 31.94 4.45
C LEU A 7 19.54 31.17 5.05
N VAL A 8 18.37 31.29 4.40
CA VAL A 8 17.13 30.63 4.84
C VAL A 8 17.11 29.18 4.34
N LEU A 9 17.36 28.27 5.27
CA LEU A 9 16.60 27.03 5.52
C LEU A 9 15.92 26.36 4.31
N LEU A 10 16.65 25.48 3.61
CA LEU A 10 16.13 24.64 2.51
C LEU A 10 16.44 23.14 2.71
N LEU A 11 16.57 22.69 3.97
CA LEU A 11 16.94 21.32 4.36
C LEU A 11 15.89 20.56 5.20
N ALA A 12 14.74 21.17 5.52
CA ALA A 12 13.81 20.60 6.51
C ALA A 12 12.76 19.60 5.95
N LEU A 13 12.43 19.64 4.65
CA LEU A 13 11.38 18.77 4.08
C LEU A 13 11.88 17.39 3.69
N ALA A 14 13.10 17.29 3.15
CA ALA A 14 13.71 16.01 2.80
C ALA A 14 14.02 15.16 4.06
N SER A 15 14.40 15.81 5.16
CA SER A 15 14.70 15.12 6.43
C SER A 15 13.46 14.48 7.04
N CYS A 16 12.29 15.12 6.96
CA CYS A 16 11.06 14.60 7.57
C CYS A 16 10.60 13.28 6.93
N ALA A 17 10.53 13.21 5.60
CA ALA A 17 10.15 11.98 4.89
C ALA A 17 11.15 10.83 5.11
N THR A 18 12.45 11.13 5.22
CA THR A 18 13.46 10.12 5.54
C THR A 18 13.35 9.58 6.96
N ILE A 19 13.01 10.43 7.93
CA ILE A 19 12.80 10.03 9.32
C ILE A 19 11.53 9.18 9.43
N GLU A 20 10.46 9.59 8.76
CA GLU A 20 9.20 8.85 8.74
C GLU A 20 9.36 7.47 8.09
N ASN A 21 10.06 7.38 6.96
CA ASN A 21 10.34 6.09 6.31
C ASN A 21 11.24 5.17 7.17
N ALA A 22 12.02 5.74 8.08
CA ALA A 22 12.84 5.00 9.04
C ALA A 22 12.11 4.73 10.37
N SER A 23 10.82 5.05 10.49
CA SER A 23 10.01 4.69 11.65
C SER A 23 9.37 3.31 11.49
N ASP A 24 8.76 2.77 12.55
CA ASP A 24 7.97 1.55 12.42
C ASP A 24 6.74 1.75 11.52
N GLY A 25 6.14 2.95 11.55
CA GLY A 25 5.04 3.43 10.71
C GLY A 25 3.70 2.71 10.87
N THR A 26 3.74 1.42 11.23
CA THR A 26 2.60 0.53 11.37
C THR A 26 2.46 0.00 12.79
N THR A 27 1.22 -0.22 13.21
CA THR A 27 0.89 -1.06 14.36
C THR A 27 0.49 -2.45 13.89
N MET A 28 0.99 -3.48 14.58
CA MET A 28 0.76 -4.88 14.25
C MET A 28 0.35 -5.66 15.51
N GLN A 29 -0.86 -6.22 15.52
CA GLN A 29 -1.42 -6.95 16.65
C GLN A 29 -1.89 -8.34 16.23
N VAL A 30 -1.45 -9.38 16.93
CA VAL A 30 -1.86 -10.75 16.67
C VAL A 30 -3.03 -11.13 17.57
N GLU A 31 -4.08 -11.70 16.98
CA GLU A 31 -5.17 -12.34 17.72
C GLU A 31 -5.53 -13.66 17.04
N GLY A 32 -5.28 -14.77 17.74
CA GLY A 32 -5.46 -16.10 17.17
C GLY A 32 -4.61 -16.28 15.90
N ASP A 33 -5.29 -16.49 14.78
CA ASP A 33 -4.71 -16.71 13.46
C ASP A 33 -4.68 -15.45 12.58
N ARG A 34 -4.96 -14.28 13.16
CA ARG A 34 -5.09 -13.00 12.46
C ARG A 34 -4.00 -12.05 12.93
N LEU A 35 -3.42 -11.34 11.97
CA LEU A 35 -2.53 -10.21 12.22
C LEU A 35 -3.22 -8.94 11.74
N TYR A 36 -3.61 -8.09 12.68
CA TYR A 36 -4.19 -6.78 12.40
C TYR A 36 -3.08 -5.78 12.10
N LEU A 37 -3.25 -5.00 11.04
CA LEU A 37 -2.33 -4.00 10.55
C LEU A 37 -3.04 -2.65 10.40
N SER A 38 -2.44 -1.61 10.95
CA SER A 38 -2.81 -0.22 10.72
C SER A 38 -1.58 0.69 10.60
N GLY A 39 -1.78 1.92 10.11
CA GLY A 39 -0.76 2.94 9.92
C GLY A 39 -0.17 2.95 8.50
N THR A 40 1.04 3.50 8.38
CA THR A 40 1.72 3.75 7.10
C THR A 40 2.84 2.73 6.90
N ILE A 41 2.89 2.10 5.73
CA ILE A 41 3.95 1.15 5.39
C ILE A 41 5.25 1.91 5.11
N THR A 42 6.32 1.52 5.80
CA THR A 42 7.66 2.10 5.71
C THR A 42 8.69 1.04 5.30
N SER A 43 9.95 1.48 5.17
CA SER A 43 11.08 0.58 4.94
C SER A 43 11.25 -0.51 6.01
N ARG A 44 10.79 -0.27 7.26
CA ARG A 44 10.90 -1.21 8.39
C ARG A 44 9.75 -2.21 8.47
N THR A 45 8.58 -1.87 7.93
CA THR A 45 7.37 -2.70 8.02
C THR A 45 7.58 -4.16 7.61
N PRO A 46 8.29 -4.51 6.51
CA PRO A 46 8.47 -5.91 6.12
C PRO A 46 9.27 -6.72 7.15
N ALA A 47 10.35 -6.15 7.70
CA ALA A 47 11.16 -6.84 8.70
C ALA A 47 10.39 -7.04 10.03
N ASN A 48 9.55 -6.06 10.39
CA ASN A 48 8.66 -6.17 11.54
C ASN A 48 7.61 -7.27 11.34
N PHE A 49 7.00 -7.33 10.16
CA PHE A 49 6.06 -8.39 9.76
C PHE A 49 6.69 -9.78 9.83
N GLU A 50 7.87 -9.97 9.25
CA GLU A 50 8.61 -11.25 9.29
C GLU A 50 8.89 -11.72 10.72
N ARG A 51 9.35 -10.80 11.58
CA ARG A 51 9.64 -11.07 12.99
C ARG A 51 8.39 -11.45 13.77
N ILE A 52 7.24 -10.85 13.48
CA ILE A 52 5.96 -11.20 14.10
C ILE A 52 5.51 -12.59 13.64
N LEU A 53 5.55 -12.88 12.34
CA LEU A 53 5.17 -14.19 11.81
C LEU A 53 6.06 -15.32 12.34
N ALA A 54 7.37 -15.08 12.48
CA ALA A 54 8.30 -16.06 13.06
C ALA A 54 7.93 -16.45 14.50
N ARG A 55 7.32 -15.54 15.25
CA ARG A 55 6.85 -15.77 16.63
C ARG A 55 5.40 -16.27 16.70
N ASN A 56 4.66 -16.17 15.60
CA ASN A 56 3.23 -16.46 15.53
C ASN A 56 2.92 -17.30 14.28
N PRO A 57 3.44 -18.55 14.20
CA PRO A 57 3.33 -19.39 13.01
C PRO A 57 1.89 -19.80 12.67
N GLN A 58 0.95 -19.63 13.60
CA GLN A 58 -0.48 -19.89 13.39
C GLN A 58 -1.18 -18.82 12.54
N VAL A 59 -0.56 -17.64 12.39
CA VAL A 59 -1.15 -16.52 11.65
C VAL A 59 -1.27 -16.88 10.18
N ARG A 60 -2.50 -16.78 9.67
CA ARG A 60 -2.86 -17.12 8.29
C ARG A 60 -3.55 -15.97 7.55
N THR A 61 -4.07 -14.97 8.26
CA THR A 61 -4.76 -13.82 7.67
C THR A 61 -4.11 -12.51 8.09
N LEU A 62 -3.77 -11.67 7.11
CA LEU A 62 -3.50 -10.25 7.34
C LEU A 62 -4.83 -9.47 7.31
N VAL A 63 -5.12 -8.75 8.37
CA VAL A 63 -6.34 -7.95 8.51
C VAL A 63 -5.94 -6.48 8.47
N GLN A 64 -6.35 -5.76 7.43
CA GLN A 64 -6.02 -4.33 7.31
C GLN A 64 -7.20 -3.51 7.83
N THR A 65 -6.97 -2.66 8.83
CA THR A 65 -8.02 -1.80 9.41
C THR A 65 -7.92 -0.40 8.81
N ARG A 66 -7.02 0.45 9.31
CA ARG A 66 -6.71 1.76 8.73
C ARG A 66 -5.28 1.76 8.22
N VAL A 67 -5.09 1.61 6.92
CA VAL A 67 -3.77 1.62 6.27
C VAL A 67 -3.73 2.78 5.30
N ASP A 68 -3.05 3.86 5.68
CA ASP A 68 -3.07 5.13 4.94
C ASP A 68 -2.25 5.07 3.64
N GLY A 69 -1.45 4.02 3.47
CA GLY A 69 -0.64 3.79 2.28
C GLY A 69 0.78 3.36 2.59
N SER A 70 1.70 3.74 1.71
CA SER A 70 3.12 3.43 1.85
C SER A 70 4.00 4.60 1.44
N ILE A 71 5.05 4.83 2.22
CA ILE A 71 6.14 5.75 1.84
C ILE A 71 7.15 5.03 0.94
N ASP A 72 7.31 3.71 1.11
CA ASP A 72 8.29 2.90 0.39
C ASP A 72 7.62 1.78 -0.41
N GLY A 73 7.39 2.02 -1.70
CA GLY A 73 6.75 1.05 -2.58
C GLY A 73 7.54 -0.25 -2.75
N ALA A 74 8.88 -0.21 -2.67
CA ALA A 74 9.71 -1.41 -2.76
C ALA A 74 9.57 -2.28 -1.51
N ALA A 75 9.44 -1.66 -0.33
CA ALA A 75 9.13 -2.35 0.91
C ALA A 75 7.73 -3.00 0.87
N THR A 76 6.72 -2.26 0.39
CA THR A 76 5.35 -2.78 0.18
C THR A 76 5.36 -4.02 -0.71
N ILE A 77 6.00 -3.95 -1.88
CA ILE A 77 6.05 -5.05 -2.85
C ILE A 77 6.79 -6.26 -2.29
N ARG A 78 7.89 -6.05 -1.57
CA ARG A 78 8.60 -7.13 -0.86
C ARG A 78 7.71 -7.83 0.15
N MET A 79 7.02 -7.06 1.00
CA MET A 79 6.10 -7.61 1.99
C MET A 79 4.91 -8.33 1.35
N GLY A 80 4.36 -7.78 0.27
CA GLY A 80 3.27 -8.41 -0.50
C GLY A 80 3.69 -9.75 -1.09
N ARG A 81 4.84 -9.82 -1.77
CA ARG A 81 5.37 -11.10 -2.30
C ARG A 81 5.61 -12.13 -1.20
N LEU A 82 6.09 -11.69 -0.05
CA LEU A 82 6.28 -12.54 1.12
C LEU A 82 4.96 -13.09 1.68
N LEU A 83 3.93 -12.24 1.77
CA LEU A 83 2.56 -12.63 2.16
C LEU A 83 2.00 -13.68 1.20
N ARG A 84 2.10 -13.41 -0.12
CA ARG A 84 1.66 -14.34 -1.18
C ARG A 84 2.40 -15.67 -1.12
N ALA A 85 3.72 -15.65 -0.95
CA ALA A 85 4.55 -16.86 -0.89
C ALA A 85 4.21 -17.75 0.33
N ARG A 86 3.71 -17.16 1.42
CA ARG A 86 3.22 -17.90 2.59
C ARG A 86 1.79 -18.41 2.46
N GLY A 87 1.12 -18.13 1.35
CA GLY A 87 -0.28 -18.54 1.14
C GLY A 87 -1.26 -17.82 2.06
N MET A 88 -0.91 -16.65 2.59
CA MET A 88 -1.77 -15.94 3.54
C MET A 88 -2.97 -15.29 2.84
N ASP A 89 -4.05 -15.10 3.61
CA ASP A 89 -5.24 -14.37 3.21
C ASP A 89 -5.14 -12.89 3.57
N THR A 90 -5.90 -12.05 2.87
CA THR A 90 -6.12 -10.65 3.25
C THR A 90 -7.61 -10.37 3.47
N HIS A 91 -7.90 -9.60 4.50
CA HIS A 91 -9.26 -9.27 4.90
C HIS A 91 -9.41 -7.81 5.34
N LEU A 92 -10.47 -7.17 4.86
CA LEU A 92 -10.91 -5.85 5.32
C LEU A 92 -12.17 -6.01 6.19
N PRO A 93 -12.09 -5.81 7.52
CA PRO A 93 -13.26 -5.80 8.40
C PRO A 93 -14.13 -4.55 8.16
N PRO A 94 -15.34 -4.48 8.73
CA PRO A 94 -16.21 -3.31 8.56
C PRO A 94 -15.52 -1.99 8.95
N GLY A 95 -15.72 -0.95 8.13
CA GLY A 95 -15.16 0.38 8.38
C GLY A 95 -13.66 0.51 8.11
N SER A 96 -13.03 -0.50 7.51
CA SER A 96 -11.62 -0.40 7.10
C SER A 96 -11.42 0.66 6.03
N ILE A 97 -10.31 1.39 6.10
CA ILE A 97 -9.88 2.35 5.09
C ILE A 97 -8.48 1.96 4.68
N VAL A 98 -8.31 1.53 3.43
CA VAL A 98 -7.04 1.03 2.92
C VAL A 98 -6.71 1.74 1.62
N ASP A 99 -5.68 2.57 1.67
CA ASP A 99 -5.33 3.46 0.56
C ASP A 99 -3.96 3.12 -0.02
N SER A 100 -3.73 3.53 -1.27
CA SER A 100 -2.40 3.56 -1.90
C SER A 100 -1.68 2.20 -1.85
N GLY A 101 -0.40 2.15 -1.42
CA GLY A 101 0.34 0.90 -1.22
C GLY A 101 -0.30 -0.09 -0.23
N GLY A 102 -1.25 0.35 0.61
CA GLY A 102 -2.10 -0.54 1.39
C GLY A 102 -2.98 -1.43 0.49
N VAL A 103 -3.48 -0.87 -0.63
CA VAL A 103 -4.22 -1.64 -1.65
C VAL A 103 -3.29 -2.65 -2.30
N ASP A 104 -2.07 -2.27 -2.68
CA ASP A 104 -1.08 -3.19 -3.24
C ASP A 104 -0.81 -4.39 -2.30
N LEU A 105 -0.68 -4.13 -1.00
CA LEU A 105 -0.53 -5.18 0.00
C LEU A 105 -1.78 -6.07 0.10
N PHE A 106 -2.98 -5.50 0.02
CA PHE A 106 -4.24 -6.25 0.01
C PHE A 106 -4.30 -7.25 -1.16
N LEU A 107 -3.82 -6.88 -2.35
CA LEU A 107 -3.81 -7.76 -3.53
C LEU A 107 -2.93 -9.01 -3.35
N ALA A 108 -2.00 -9.00 -2.40
CA ALA A 108 -1.13 -10.13 -2.13
C ALA A 108 -1.85 -11.35 -1.56
N GLY A 109 -3.04 -11.19 -0.97
CA GLY A 109 -3.80 -12.29 -0.37
C GLY A 109 -4.17 -13.37 -1.37
N THR A 110 -4.05 -14.64 -0.97
CA THR A 110 -4.54 -15.76 -1.79
C THR A 110 -6.07 -15.78 -1.81
N ARG A 111 -6.70 -15.66 -0.64
CA ARG A 111 -8.09 -15.22 -0.51
C ARG A 111 -8.15 -13.75 -0.11
N ARG A 112 -8.93 -12.96 -0.85
CA ARG A 112 -9.11 -11.51 -0.65
C ARG A 112 -10.57 -11.23 -0.38
N THR A 113 -10.87 -10.68 0.80
CA THR A 113 -12.23 -10.46 1.29
C THR A 113 -12.41 -9.09 1.89
N MET A 114 -13.62 -8.55 1.76
CA MET A 114 -13.96 -7.19 2.18
C MET A 114 -15.39 -7.18 2.73
N ALA A 115 -15.55 -6.66 3.95
CA ALA A 115 -16.83 -6.53 4.62
C ALA A 115 -17.54 -5.21 4.24
N PRO A 116 -18.87 -5.09 4.48
CA PRO A 116 -19.60 -3.85 4.26
C PRO A 116 -18.97 -2.66 4.98
N GLY A 117 -18.96 -1.51 4.30
CA GLY A 117 -18.44 -0.25 4.85
C GLY A 117 -16.91 -0.15 4.90
N ALA A 118 -16.17 -1.15 4.43
CA ALA A 118 -14.75 -0.97 4.11
C ALA A 118 -14.60 -0.17 2.81
N SER A 119 -13.46 0.52 2.64
CA SER A 119 -13.09 1.23 1.42
C SER A 119 -11.67 0.91 0.97
N LEU A 120 -11.45 1.03 -0.34
CA LEU A 120 -10.16 0.92 -0.99
C LEU A 120 -9.93 2.19 -1.80
N GLY A 121 -8.92 2.98 -1.47
CA GLY A 121 -8.58 4.21 -2.18
C GLY A 121 -7.31 4.07 -3.02
N VAL A 122 -7.34 4.56 -4.26
CA VAL A 122 -6.19 4.51 -5.17
C VAL A 122 -5.87 5.88 -5.75
N HIS A 123 -4.60 6.06 -6.11
CA HIS A 123 -4.09 7.26 -6.74
C HIS A 123 -2.76 6.98 -7.45
N SER A 124 -2.28 7.93 -8.25
CA SER A 124 -0.93 7.91 -8.82
C SER A 124 0.12 8.03 -7.72
N TRP A 125 1.28 7.39 -7.87
CA TRP A 125 2.43 7.67 -7.03
C TRP A 125 3.13 8.97 -7.46
N ARG A 126 4.01 9.53 -6.62
CA ARG A 126 4.99 10.55 -7.01
C ARG A 126 6.36 10.20 -6.47
N ASN A 127 7.40 10.65 -7.15
CA ASN A 127 8.73 10.73 -6.55
C ASN A 127 9.05 12.19 -6.19
N ALA A 128 10.29 12.46 -5.78
CA ALA A 128 10.73 13.79 -5.36
C ALA A 128 10.56 14.88 -6.45
N TYR A 129 10.39 14.50 -7.72
CA TYR A 129 10.45 15.41 -8.86
C TYR A 129 9.21 15.40 -9.74
N ARG A 130 8.43 14.31 -9.77
CA ARG A 130 7.42 14.09 -10.80
C ARG A 130 6.29 13.15 -10.36
N GLU A 131 5.08 13.44 -10.83
CA GLU A 131 3.90 12.56 -10.76
C GLU A 131 4.08 11.31 -11.63
N GLY A 132 3.74 10.15 -11.09
CA GLY A 132 3.78 8.87 -11.78
C GLY A 132 3.02 8.89 -13.10
N SER A 133 1.81 9.46 -13.10
CA SER A 133 0.95 9.60 -14.27
C SER A 133 1.54 10.44 -15.41
N SER A 134 2.57 11.25 -15.14
CA SER A 134 3.24 12.08 -16.15
C SER A 134 4.44 11.39 -16.82
N TYR A 135 4.82 10.20 -16.36
CA TYR A 135 5.83 9.39 -17.04
C TYR A 135 5.28 8.80 -18.35
N PRO A 136 6.10 8.68 -19.41
CA PRO A 136 5.72 7.94 -20.60
C PRO A 136 5.35 6.50 -20.27
N ARG A 137 4.35 5.92 -20.95
CA ARG A 137 3.86 4.58 -20.64
C ARG A 137 4.94 3.48 -20.70
N ASN A 138 5.99 3.66 -21.49
CA ASN A 138 7.12 2.73 -21.61
C ASN A 138 8.29 3.02 -20.64
N SER A 139 8.11 3.97 -19.71
CA SER A 139 9.15 4.35 -18.76
C SER A 139 9.42 3.23 -17.75
N PRO A 140 10.69 2.93 -17.42
CA PRO A 140 11.05 1.85 -16.50
C PRO A 140 10.53 2.05 -15.08
N GLU A 141 10.20 3.28 -14.68
CA GLU A 141 9.65 3.63 -13.37
C GLU A 141 8.31 2.91 -13.09
N HIS A 142 7.57 2.53 -14.13
CA HIS A 142 6.33 1.78 -13.97
C HIS A 142 6.55 0.30 -13.67
N GLU A 143 7.71 -0.26 -14.04
CA GLU A 143 7.89 -1.72 -14.13
C GLU A 143 7.70 -2.45 -12.81
N MET A 144 8.16 -1.86 -11.70
CA MET A 144 8.11 -2.51 -10.39
C MET A 144 6.67 -2.81 -9.96
N THR A 145 5.83 -1.78 -9.89
CA THR A 145 4.43 -1.91 -9.45
C THR A 145 3.58 -2.58 -10.54
N ARG A 146 3.81 -2.26 -11.82
CA ARG A 146 3.11 -2.90 -12.95
C ARG A 146 3.24 -4.42 -12.93
N ARG A 147 4.48 -4.94 -12.76
CA ARG A 147 4.73 -6.38 -12.67
C ARG A 147 4.12 -6.98 -11.42
N TYR A 148 4.25 -6.30 -10.28
CA TYR A 148 3.65 -6.78 -9.03
C TYR A 148 2.12 -6.93 -9.14
N VAL A 149 1.42 -5.93 -9.69
CA VAL A 149 -0.02 -6.01 -9.92
C VAL A 149 -0.37 -7.16 -10.89
N ALA A 150 0.41 -7.33 -11.96
CA ALA A 150 0.25 -8.46 -12.87
C ALA A 150 0.48 -9.82 -12.19
N GLU A 151 1.46 -9.94 -11.30
CA GLU A 151 1.70 -11.15 -10.50
C GLU A 151 0.50 -11.48 -9.59
N MET A 152 -0.16 -10.48 -9.01
CA MET A 152 -1.27 -10.69 -8.07
C MET A 152 -2.63 -10.91 -8.74
N LEU A 153 -2.87 -10.26 -9.87
CA LEU A 153 -4.18 -10.23 -10.56
C LEU A 153 -4.19 -10.96 -11.91
N GLY A 154 -3.04 -11.36 -12.43
CA GLY A 154 -2.90 -11.90 -13.79
C GLY A 154 -2.93 -10.84 -14.89
N SER A 155 -3.03 -9.56 -14.55
CA SER A 155 -3.06 -8.43 -15.48
C SER A 155 -2.54 -7.15 -14.82
N ASP A 156 -1.87 -6.28 -15.59
CA ASP A 156 -1.43 -4.96 -15.12
C ASP A 156 -2.48 -3.86 -15.34
N ALA A 157 -3.68 -4.19 -15.83
CA ALA A 157 -4.72 -3.21 -16.15
C ALA A 157 -5.11 -2.36 -14.93
N PHE A 158 -5.14 -2.96 -13.74
CA PHE A 158 -5.45 -2.24 -12.50
C PHE A 158 -4.39 -1.19 -12.17
N TYR A 159 -3.11 -1.47 -12.40
CA TYR A 159 -2.03 -0.49 -12.20
C TYR A 159 -2.22 0.75 -13.08
N TRP A 160 -2.55 0.55 -14.36
CA TRP A 160 -2.80 1.68 -15.27
C TRP A 160 -4.05 2.46 -14.90
N PHE A 161 -5.06 1.78 -14.36
CA PHE A 161 -6.25 2.43 -13.82
C PHE A 161 -5.90 3.30 -12.62
N THR A 162 -5.21 2.77 -11.60
CA THR A 162 -4.86 3.54 -10.39
C THR A 162 -4.06 4.79 -10.72
N LEU A 163 -3.13 4.69 -11.68
CA LEU A 163 -2.31 5.80 -12.16
C LEU A 163 -3.14 6.93 -12.80
N ALA A 164 -4.29 6.60 -13.39
CA ALA A 164 -5.17 7.56 -14.06
C ALA A 164 -6.32 8.07 -13.18
N SER A 165 -6.61 7.42 -12.05
CA SER A 165 -7.79 7.71 -11.21
C SER A 165 -7.69 9.03 -10.44
N ALA A 166 -6.52 9.31 -9.86
CA ALA A 166 -6.29 10.53 -9.06
C ALA A 166 -4.79 10.92 -9.07
N PRO A 167 -4.44 12.21 -8.93
CA PRO A 167 -3.06 12.64 -8.67
C PRO A 167 -2.57 12.14 -7.32
N SER A 168 -1.25 12.20 -7.07
CA SER A 168 -0.68 11.65 -5.83
C SER A 168 -1.10 12.31 -4.52
N ASP A 169 -1.70 13.50 -4.58
CA ASP A 169 -2.27 14.24 -3.45
C ASP A 169 -3.80 14.12 -3.35
N GLY A 170 -4.42 13.30 -4.20
CA GLY A 170 -5.84 12.96 -4.17
C GLY A 170 -6.08 11.48 -3.89
N ILE A 171 -7.34 11.12 -3.69
CA ILE A 171 -7.80 9.72 -3.52
C ILE A 171 -9.02 9.48 -4.40
N HIS A 172 -8.97 8.42 -5.21
CA HIS A 172 -10.15 7.84 -5.84
C HIS A 172 -10.59 6.62 -5.04
N GLU A 173 -11.72 6.72 -4.35
CA GLU A 173 -12.33 5.57 -3.68
C GLU A 173 -12.95 4.64 -4.74
N LEU A 174 -12.56 3.37 -4.71
CA LEU A 174 -13.02 2.39 -5.68
C LEU A 174 -14.51 2.09 -5.50
N THR A 175 -15.24 2.15 -6.59
CA THR A 175 -16.64 1.69 -6.63
C THR A 175 -16.73 0.16 -6.59
N PRO A 176 -17.86 -0.41 -6.15
CA PRO A 176 -18.09 -1.86 -6.24
C PRO A 176 -17.92 -2.41 -7.67
N GLY A 177 -18.30 -1.63 -8.68
CA GLY A 177 -18.12 -1.99 -10.09
C GLY A 177 -16.66 -2.08 -10.51
N GLU A 178 -15.80 -1.19 -10.01
CA GLU A 178 -14.36 -1.21 -10.27
C GLU A 178 -13.67 -2.36 -9.52
N ILE A 179 -14.05 -2.59 -8.26
CA ILE A 179 -13.58 -3.74 -7.47
C ILE A 179 -13.87 -5.06 -8.20
N ALA A 180 -15.09 -5.19 -8.75
CA ALA A 180 -15.49 -6.35 -9.53
C ALA A 180 -14.75 -6.44 -10.87
N ARG A 181 -14.66 -5.32 -11.61
CA ARG A 181 -13.99 -5.24 -12.92
C ARG A 181 -12.54 -5.72 -12.87
N TYR A 182 -11.81 -5.37 -11.81
CA TYR A 182 -10.40 -5.73 -11.65
C TYR A 182 -10.17 -7.00 -10.82
N GLY A 183 -11.23 -7.67 -10.35
CA GLY A 183 -11.10 -8.92 -9.60
C GLY A 183 -10.31 -8.75 -8.30
N LEU A 184 -10.54 -7.64 -7.58
CA LEU A 184 -9.78 -7.34 -6.36
C LEU A 184 -10.18 -8.26 -5.19
N LEU A 185 -11.38 -8.82 -5.22
CA LEU A 185 -11.87 -9.83 -4.28
C LEU A 185 -11.87 -11.21 -4.93
N THR A 186 -11.60 -12.25 -4.14
CA THR A 186 -11.73 -13.65 -4.60
C THR A 186 -13.01 -14.31 -4.12
N GLN A 187 -13.82 -13.58 -3.36
CA GLN A 187 -15.17 -13.93 -2.93
C GLN A 187 -16.07 -12.71 -3.18
N PRO A 188 -17.39 -12.90 -3.36
CA PRO A 188 -18.31 -11.77 -3.40
C PRO A 188 -18.11 -10.88 -2.16
N ALA A 189 -18.23 -9.56 -2.33
CA ALA A 189 -18.30 -8.65 -1.18
C ALA A 189 -19.47 -9.11 -0.30
N ALA A 190 -19.27 -9.14 1.01
CA ALA A 190 -20.38 -9.39 1.92
C ALA A 190 -21.36 -8.20 1.79
N ASN A 191 -22.65 -8.51 1.66
CA ASN A 191 -23.74 -7.52 1.61
C ASN A 191 -24.10 -7.07 3.04
#